data_AF-A0A1J5TEL5-F1
#
_entry.id   AF-A0A1J5TEL5-F1
#
_cell.length_a   1.000
_cell.length_b   1.000
_cell.length_c   1.000
_cell.angle_alpha   90.00
_cell.angle_beta   90.00
_cell.angle_gamma   90.00
#
_symmetry.space_group_name_H-M   'P 1'
#
loop_
_entity.id
_entity.type
_entity.pdbx_description
1 polymer ?
#
loop_
_entity_poly.entity_id
_entity_poly.type
_entity_poly.pdbx_seq_one_letter_code
_entity_poly.pdbx_strand_id
1 'polypeptide(L)'
;MANFIETLPDGWTIYLWLIIGAVIILAVVYWIRWGIKNEQFDEDIKYVLFDEKDQEKMAADEYAKSRAVMKTQIESRNRFLAQQNAGKHKLGA
;
A
#
# COMPACT_ATOMS: atom_id res chain seq x y z
N MET A 1 5.39 12.97 -40.17
CA MET A 1 4.59 12.30 -39.12
C MET A 1 3.12 12.71 -39.14
N ALA A 2 2.79 14.00 -39.35
CA ALA A 2 1.39 14.45 -39.48
C ALA A 2 0.59 13.68 -40.56
N ASN A 3 1.18 13.48 -41.74
CA ASN A 3 0.55 12.79 -42.88
C ASN A 3 0.15 11.33 -42.60
N PHE A 4 0.78 10.65 -41.63
CA PHE A 4 0.44 9.26 -41.30
C PHE A 4 -0.83 9.17 -40.44
N ILE A 5 -1.00 10.12 -39.52
CA ILE A 5 -2.17 10.17 -38.63
C ILE A 5 -3.44 10.51 -39.43
N GLU A 6 -3.32 11.33 -40.47
CA GLU A 6 -4.42 11.71 -41.37
C GLU A 6 -4.85 10.59 -42.34
N THR A 7 -3.98 9.60 -42.60
CA THR A 7 -4.32 8.42 -43.42
C THR A 7 -4.97 7.27 -42.64
N LEU A 8 -5.06 7.38 -41.31
CA LEU A 8 -5.65 6.34 -40.49
C LEU A 8 -7.18 6.33 -40.66
N PRO A 9 -7.81 5.13 -40.72
CA PRO A 9 -9.25 5.01 -40.80
C PRO A 9 -9.93 5.78 -39.67
N ASP A 10 -11.02 6.46 -39.99
CA ASP A 10 -11.79 7.24 -39.04
C ASP A 10 -12.24 6.32 -37.88
N GLY A 11 -11.92 6.72 -36.64
CA GLY A 11 -12.16 5.92 -35.44
C GLY A 11 -10.95 5.16 -34.88
N TRP A 12 -9.73 5.28 -35.44
CA TRP A 12 -8.53 4.64 -34.87
C TRP A 12 -8.24 5.05 -33.41
N THR A 13 -8.66 6.25 -33.03
CA THR A 13 -8.50 6.81 -31.68
C THR A 13 -9.17 5.96 -30.61
N ILE A 14 -10.26 5.24 -30.92
CA ILE A 14 -10.93 4.37 -29.93
C ILE A 14 -10.03 3.24 -29.47
N TYR A 15 -9.23 2.66 -30.36
CA TYR A 15 -8.30 1.59 -30.01
C TYR A 15 -7.19 2.10 -29.09
N LEU A 16 -6.73 3.33 -29.30
CA LEU A 16 -5.77 3.98 -28.40
C LEU A 16 -6.37 4.18 -27.00
N TRP A 17 -7.61 4.68 -26.92
CA TRP A 17 -8.31 4.85 -25.65
C TRP A 17 -8.51 3.52 -24.91
N LEU A 18 -8.81 2.44 -25.62
CA LEU A 18 -8.94 1.10 -25.02
C LEU A 18 -7.61 0.61 -24.43
N ILE A 19 -6.49 0.81 -25.15
CA ILE A 19 -5.16 0.44 -24.64
C ILE A 19 -4.82 1.27 -23.41
N ILE A 20 -5.04 2.59 -23.46
CA ILE A 20 -4.79 3.48 -22.33
C ILE A 20 -5.62 3.04 -21.11
N GLY A 21 -6.92 2.77 -21.30
CA GLY A 21 -7.79 2.27 -20.24
C GLY A 21 -7.29 0.97 -19.63
N ALA A 22 -6.88 0.01 -20.45
CA ALA A 22 -6.32 -1.25 -19.98
C ALA A 22 -5.02 -1.06 -19.18
N VAL A 23 -4.13 -0.17 -19.64
CA VAL A 23 -2.89 0.16 -18.91
C VAL A 23 -3.18 0.80 -17.57
N ILE A 24 -4.17 1.70 -17.48
CA ILE A 24 -4.57 2.33 -16.22
C ILE A 24 -5.04 1.26 -15.22
N ILE A 25 -5.88 0.31 -15.66
CA ILE A 25 -6.36 -0.77 -14.81
C ILE A 25 -5.18 -1.61 -14.28
N LEU A 26 -4.25 -1.99 -15.16
CA LEU A 26 -3.06 -2.75 -14.76
C LEU A 26 -2.20 -1.99 -13.77
N ALA A 27 -1.99 -0.68 -13.99
CA ALA A 27 -1.26 0.17 -13.08
C ALA A 27 -1.94 0.22 -11.69
N VAL A 28 -3.25 0.44 -11.63
CA VAL A 28 -4.00 0.47 -10.36
C VAL A 28 -3.86 -0.86 -9.62
N VAL A 29 -4.03 -1.99 -10.29
CA VAL A 29 -3.87 -3.32 -9.67
C VAL A 29 -2.46 -3.51 -9.14
N TYR A 30 -1.44 -3.10 -9.90
CA TYR A 30 -0.05 -3.16 -9.45
C TYR A 30 0.18 -2.30 -8.20
N TRP A 31 -0.32 -1.07 -8.18
CA TRP A 31 -0.16 -0.15 -7.05
C TRP A 31 -0.91 -0.62 -5.80
N ILE A 32 -2.12 -1.17 -5.94
CA ILE A 32 -2.85 -1.78 -4.83
C ILE A 32 -2.07 -2.98 -4.28
N ARG A 33 -1.60 -3.87 -5.16
CA ARG A 33 -0.78 -5.04 -4.78
C ARG A 33 0.48 -4.61 -4.04
N TRP A 34 1.12 -3.54 -4.48
CA TRP A 34 2.30 -2.96 -3.83
C TRP A 34 1.93 -2.34 -2.48
N GLY A 35 0.85 -1.57 -2.38
CA GLY A 35 0.39 -0.95 -1.13
C GLY A 35 0.06 -1.99 -0.05
N ILE A 36 -0.58 -3.10 -0.42
CA ILE A 36 -0.84 -4.24 0.48
C ILE A 36 0.47 -4.84 1.01
N LYS A 37 1.49 -4.99 0.15
CA LYS A 37 2.79 -5.55 0.56
C LYS A 37 3.62 -4.61 1.45
N ASN A 38 3.40 -3.32 1.36
CA ASN A 38 4.11 -2.30 2.13
C ASN A 38 3.28 -1.75 3.29
N GLU A 39 2.23 -2.47 3.69
CA GLU A 39 1.42 -2.17 4.86
C GLU A 39 0.81 -0.74 4.83
N GLN A 40 0.54 -0.20 3.64
CA GLN A 40 -0.09 1.14 3.46
C GLN A 40 -1.57 1.16 3.86
N PHE A 41 -2.24 0.01 3.80
CA PHE A 41 -3.63 -0.15 4.20
C PHE A 41 -3.68 -0.80 5.59
N ASP A 42 -3.28 -0.06 6.62
CA ASP A 42 -3.42 -0.50 8.01
C ASP A 42 -4.75 0.04 8.57
N GLU A 43 -5.79 -0.80 8.54
CA GLU A 43 -7.12 -0.49 9.09
C GLU A 43 -7.09 -0.30 10.62
N ASP A 44 -6.00 -0.69 11.27
CA ASP A 44 -5.89 -0.68 12.72
C ASP A 44 -5.26 0.60 13.29
N ILE A 45 -5.03 1.63 12.46
CA ILE A 45 -4.55 2.96 12.91
C ILE A 45 -5.42 3.57 14.01
N LYS A 46 -6.72 3.23 14.03
CA LYS A 46 -7.64 3.70 15.08
C LYS A 46 -7.25 3.22 16.48
N TYR A 47 -6.53 2.11 16.60
CA TYR A 47 -6.06 1.57 17.88
C TYR A 47 -4.66 2.04 18.27
N VAL A 48 -3.93 2.70 17.36
CA VAL A 48 -2.60 3.29 17.65
C VAL A 48 -2.75 4.55 18.50
N LEU A 49 -3.88 5.23 18.40
CA LEU A 49 -4.22 6.43 19.18
C LEU A 49 -4.62 6.13 20.63
N PHE A 50 -4.78 4.85 21.00
CA PHE A 50 -5.27 4.46 22.30
C PHE A 50 -4.13 4.08 23.24
N ASP A 51 -4.09 4.78 24.37
CA ASP A 51 -3.07 4.64 25.38
C ASP A 51 -3.58 3.73 26.52
N GLU A 52 -2.68 3.21 27.35
CA GLU A 52 -3.06 2.43 28.57
C GLU A 52 -3.99 3.23 29.50
N LYS A 53 -3.97 4.56 29.41
CA LYS A 53 -4.81 5.47 30.19
C LYS A 53 -6.26 5.54 29.68
N ASP A 54 -6.52 5.07 28.46
CA ASP A 54 -7.86 5.04 27.88
C ASP A 54 -8.58 3.70 28.12
N GLN A 55 -7.98 2.79 28.89
CA GLN A 55 -8.55 1.47 29.21
C GLN A 55 -9.96 1.56 29.81
N GLU A 56 -10.25 2.58 30.63
CA GLU A 56 -11.58 2.78 31.23
C GLU A 56 -12.62 3.34 30.26
N LYS A 57 -12.20 3.83 29.08
CA LYS A 57 -13.08 4.38 28.04
C LYS A 57 -13.42 3.35 26.97
N MET A 58 -12.86 2.15 27.06
CA MET A 58 -13.06 1.06 26.11
C MET A 58 -13.74 -0.13 26.79
N ALA A 59 -14.52 -0.88 26.02
CA ALA A 59 -14.99 -2.18 26.44
C ALA A 59 -13.78 -3.16 26.51
N ALA A 60 -13.85 -4.15 27.41
CA ALA A 60 -12.72 -5.04 27.68
C ALA A 60 -12.26 -5.84 26.45
N ASP A 61 -13.17 -6.13 25.52
CA ASP A 61 -12.94 -6.77 24.23
C ASP A 61 -12.23 -5.85 23.23
N GLU A 62 -12.58 -4.57 23.17
CA GLU A 62 -11.89 -3.56 22.35
C GLU A 62 -10.47 -3.29 22.85
N TYR A 63 -10.26 -3.28 24.17
CA TYR A 63 -8.93 -3.14 24.75
C TYR A 63 -8.03 -4.35 24.44
N ALA A 64 -8.57 -5.57 24.51
CA ALA A 64 -7.83 -6.77 24.11
C ALA A 64 -7.40 -6.70 22.63
N LYS A 65 -8.29 -6.19 21.76
CA LYS A 65 -8.00 -5.99 20.34
C LYS A 65 -6.94 -4.93 20.09
N SER A 66 -6.98 -3.80 20.82
CA SER A 66 -5.96 -2.74 20.68
C SER A 66 -4.56 -3.24 21.04
N ARG A 67 -4.42 -4.06 22.09
CA ARG A 67 -3.14 -4.67 22.46
C ARG A 67 -2.63 -5.67 21.42
N ALA A 68 -3.53 -6.45 20.81
CA ALA A 68 -3.18 -7.37 19.73
C ALA A 68 -2.63 -6.60 18.51
N VAL A 69 -3.32 -5.53 18.09
CA VAL A 69 -2.88 -4.63 17.01
C VAL A 69 -1.50 -4.02 17.31
N MET A 70 -1.32 -3.48 18.52
CA MET A 70 -0.07 -2.85 18.93
C MET A 70 1.11 -3.81 18.80
N LYS A 71 0.90 -5.08 19.19
CA LYS A 71 1.91 -6.14 19.03
C LYS A 71 2.26 -6.37 17.56
N THR A 72 1.25 -6.49 16.69
CA THR A 72 1.44 -6.69 15.25
C THR A 72 2.22 -5.54 14.60
N GLN A 73 1.96 -4.29 15.00
CA GLN A 73 2.69 -3.13 14.49
C GLN A 73 4.13 -3.05 15.00
N ILE A 74 4.38 -3.36 16.27
CA ILE A 74 5.75 -3.47 16.80
C ILE A 74 6.53 -4.56 16.06
N GLU A 75 5.90 -5.70 15.80
CA GLU A 75 6.51 -6.79 15.02
C GLU A 75 6.82 -6.36 13.59
N SER A 76 5.88 -5.67 12.91
CA SER A 76 6.14 -5.07 11.59
C SER A 76 7.35 -4.14 11.62
N ARG A 77 7.36 -3.17 12.54
CA ARG A 77 8.45 -2.22 12.69
C ARG A 77 9.79 -2.93 12.88
N ASN A 78 9.82 -3.97 13.71
CA ASN A 78 11.03 -4.76 13.95
C ASN A 78 11.49 -5.49 12.67
N ARG A 79 10.56 -6.02 11.86
CA ARG A 79 10.90 -6.63 10.54
C ARG A 79 11.55 -5.60 9.62
N PHE A 80 10.98 -4.40 9.50
CA PHE A 80 11.53 -3.34 8.65
C PHE A 80 12.91 -2.86 9.13
N LEU A 81 13.10 -2.68 10.45
CA LEU A 81 14.39 -2.32 11.03
C LEU A 81 15.44 -3.42 10.81
N ALA A 82 15.06 -4.68 10.97
CA ALA A 82 15.96 -5.82 10.70
C ALA A 82 16.39 -5.87 9.23
N GLN A 83 15.45 -5.65 8.29
CA GLN A 83 15.76 -5.58 6.86
C GLN A 83 16.68 -4.39 6.53
N GLN A 84 16.43 -3.22 7.12
CA GLN A 84 17.28 -2.05 6.92
C GLN A 84 18.71 -2.26 7.45
N ASN A 85 18.84 -2.84 8.65
CA ASN A 85 20.14 -3.13 9.26
C ASN A 85 20.91 -4.20 8.45
N ALA A 86 20.23 -5.25 7.98
CA ALA A 86 20.82 -6.26 7.10
C ALA A 86 21.26 -5.68 5.74
N GLY A 87 20.50 -4.74 5.17
CA GLY A 87 20.88 -4.03 3.94
C GLY A 87 22.12 -3.16 4.12
N LYS A 88 22.18 -2.39 5.22
CA LYS A 88 23.34 -1.54 5.56
C LYS A 88 24.62 -2.35 5.76
N HIS A 89 24.54 -3.53 6.39
CA HIS A 89 25.69 -4.41 6.58
C HIS A 89 26.22 -5.00 5.25
N LYS A 90 25.38 -5.11 4.21
CA LYS A 90 25.81 -5.61 2.88
C LYS A 90 26.42 -4.53 1.98
N LEU A 91 26.10 -3.25 2.21
CA LEU A 91 26.62 -2.11 1.46
C LEU A 91 27.91 -1.51 2.07
N GLY A 92 28.21 -1.86 3.32
CA GLY A 92 29.41 -1.41 4.05
C GLY A 92 30.51 -2.46 4.19
N ALA A 93 30.44 -3.57 3.46
CA ALA A 93 31.45 -4.64 3.42
C ALA A 93 32.13 -4.70 2.05
#